data_AF-A0A199V607-F1
#
_entry.id   AF-A0A199V607-F1
#
_cell.length_a   1.000
_cell.length_b   1.000
_cell.length_c   1.000
_cell.angle_alpha   90.00
_cell.angle_beta   90.00
_cell.angle_gamma   90.00
#
_symmetry.space_group_name_H-M   'P 1'
#
loop_
_entity.id
_entity.type
_entity.pdbx_description
1 polymer ?
#
loop_
_entity_poly.entity_id
_entity_poly.type
_entity_poly.pdbx_seq_one_letter_code
_entity_poly.pdbx_strand_id
1 'polypeptide(L)'
;MRLGNHNAGESLQLELIKKGYGGDLFLSNNLINLYAKGGNLECAHQVFARMPERNTVSWTCLITGYAQYGLSLFKSMISCGYEPTQFTFGSALRACQDSGVGNLGLGSQIHGLIMKSYYALIL
;
A
#
# COMPACT_ATOMS: atom_id res chain seq x y z
N MET A 1 11.50 -19.21 9.74
CA MET A 1 12.63 -18.28 9.99
C MET A 1 12.91 -17.47 8.73
N ARG A 2 12.63 -16.16 8.72
CA ARG A 2 13.06 -15.21 7.67
C ARG A 2 13.73 -14.03 8.40
N LEU A 3 14.99 -14.21 8.80
CA LEU A 3 15.76 -13.22 9.60
C LEU A 3 16.77 -12.41 8.76
N GLY A 4 16.78 -12.56 7.42
CA GLY A 4 17.87 -12.05 6.59
C GLY A 4 17.73 -10.63 6.02
N ASN A 5 16.57 -9.97 6.10
CA ASN A 5 16.30 -8.74 5.33
C ASN A 5 16.07 -7.46 6.15
N HIS A 6 16.04 -7.54 7.48
CA HIS A 6 15.78 -6.37 8.33
C HIS A 6 16.92 -5.34 8.25
N ASN A 7 18.16 -5.82 8.43
CA ASN A 7 19.34 -4.95 8.51
C ASN A 7 19.66 -4.29 7.16
N ALA A 8 19.35 -4.95 6.04
CA ALA A 8 19.61 -4.42 4.71
C ALA A 8 18.69 -3.24 4.36
N GLY A 9 17.40 -3.32 4.75
CA GLY A 9 16.44 -2.24 4.53
C GLY A 9 16.78 -0.98 5.31
N GLU A 10 17.15 -1.13 6.57
CA GLU A 10 17.53 -0.01 7.43
C GLU A 10 18.84 0.65 6.97
N SER A 11 19.84 -0.15 6.60
CA SER A 11 21.11 0.35 6.07
C SER A 11 20.91 1.12 4.76
N LEU A 12 20.07 0.59 3.87
CA LEU A 12 19.71 1.27 2.62
C LEU A 12 18.97 2.59 2.90
N GLN A 13 18.02 2.59 3.81
CA GLN A 13 17.29 3.80 4.20
C GLN A 13 18.22 4.88 4.77
N LEU A 14 19.14 4.52 5.66
CA LEU A 14 20.12 5.45 6.22
C LEU A 14 21.04 6.04 5.13
N GLU A 15 21.48 5.21 4.19
CA GLU A 15 22.32 5.64 3.07
C GLU A 15 21.58 6.61 2.13
N LEU A 16 20.30 6.35 1.83
CA LEU A 16 19.47 7.23 1.02
C LEU A 16 19.24 8.58 1.70
N ILE A 17 19.01 8.59 3.02
CA ILE A 17 18.88 9.83 3.80
C ILE A 17 20.19 10.62 3.79
N LYS A 18 21.33 9.97 4.03
CA LYS A 18 22.65 10.62 4.00
C LYS A 18 22.97 11.26 2.64
N LYS A 19 22.55 10.63 1.56
CA LYS A 19 22.71 11.13 0.19
C LYS A 19 21.70 12.20 -0.22
N GLY A 20 20.78 12.59 0.69
CA GLY A 20 19.79 13.63 0.43
C GLY A 20 18.55 13.14 -0.33
N TYR A 21 18.38 11.83 -0.53
CA TYR A 21 17.23 11.25 -1.22
C TYR A 21 16.03 10.95 -0.30
N GLY A 22 16.02 11.50 0.92
CA GLY A 22 14.97 11.23 1.91
C GLY A 22 13.55 11.62 1.48
N GLY A 23 13.41 12.47 0.45
CA GLY A 23 12.13 12.85 -0.14
C GLY A 23 11.87 12.27 -1.53
N ASP A 24 12.76 11.44 -2.07
CA ASP A 24 12.59 10.87 -3.40
C ASP A 24 11.43 9.87 -3.43
N LEU A 25 10.44 10.15 -4.28
CA LEU A 25 9.19 9.37 -4.36
C LEU A 25 9.43 7.92 -4.80
N PHE A 26 10.34 7.71 -5.74
CA PHE A 26 10.63 6.39 -6.29
C PHE A 26 11.35 5.52 -5.25
N LEU A 27 12.37 6.07 -4.60
CA LEU A 27 13.14 5.38 -3.56
C LEU A 27 12.28 5.10 -2.33
N SER A 28 11.43 6.05 -1.93
CA SER A 28 10.48 5.86 -0.83
C SER A 28 9.50 4.72 -1.12
N ASN A 29 8.95 4.65 -2.34
CA ASN A 29 8.08 3.54 -2.76
C ASN A 29 8.80 2.18 -2.73
N ASN A 30 10.08 2.14 -3.14
CA ASN A 30 10.88 0.93 -3.07
C ASN A 30 11.13 0.49 -1.62
N LEU A 31 11.41 1.41 -0.71
CA LEU A 31 11.57 1.13 0.72
C LEU A 31 10.27 0.59 1.33
N ILE A 32 9.12 1.21 1.04
CA ILE A 32 7.80 0.71 1.49
C ILE A 32 7.60 -0.74 1.02
N ASN A 33 7.80 -1.01 -0.27
CA ASN A 33 7.64 -2.35 -0.83
C ASN A 33 8.63 -3.37 -0.22
N LEU A 34 9.88 -2.97 0.04
CA LEU A 34 10.89 -3.81 0.68
C LEU A 34 10.44 -4.22 2.10
N TYR A 35 10.05 -3.24 2.92
CA TYR A 35 9.61 -3.48 4.29
C TYR A 35 8.29 -4.28 4.34
N ALA A 36 7.33 -3.92 3.49
CA ALA A 36 6.06 -4.61 3.36
C ALA A 36 6.23 -6.10 2.99
N LYS A 37 7.01 -6.41 1.95
CA LYS A 37 7.30 -7.80 1.55
C LYS A 37 8.16 -8.55 2.57
N GLY A 38 8.97 -7.82 3.34
CA GLY A 38 9.74 -8.35 4.46
C GLY A 38 8.90 -8.64 5.71
N GLY A 39 7.62 -8.26 5.74
CA GLY A 39 6.76 -8.38 6.90
C GLY A 39 6.99 -7.31 7.97
N ASN A 40 7.89 -6.35 7.74
CA ASN A 40 8.09 -5.21 8.63
C ASN A 40 7.13 -4.09 8.26
N LEU A 41 5.87 -4.31 8.59
CA LEU A 41 4.78 -3.39 8.29
C LEU A 41 4.97 -2.03 8.99
N GLU A 42 5.48 -2.02 10.22
CA GLU A 42 5.76 -0.81 10.98
C GLU A 42 6.73 0.12 10.25
N CYS A 43 7.88 -0.39 9.79
CA CYS A 43 8.83 0.44 9.02
C CYS A 43 8.25 0.90 7.68
N ALA A 44 7.45 0.06 7.00
CA ALA A 44 6.77 0.46 5.78
C ALA A 44 5.83 1.66 6.03
N HIS A 45 5.07 1.63 7.13
CA HIS A 45 4.19 2.74 7.52
C HIS A 45 4.99 3.99 7.92
N GLN A 46 6.10 3.85 8.64
CA GLN A 46 6.92 5.00 9.02
C GLN A 46 7.53 5.71 7.81
N VAL A 47 8.00 4.97 6.80
CA VAL A 47 8.46 5.55 5.53
C VAL A 47 7.30 6.31 4.88
N PHE A 48 6.14 5.66 4.71
CA PHE A 48 4.96 6.28 4.10
C PHE A 48 4.49 7.55 4.84
N ALA A 49 4.54 7.55 6.18
CA ALA A 49 4.13 8.69 7.00
C ALA A 49 5.07 9.89 6.85
N ARG A 50 6.37 9.64 6.62
CA ARG A 50 7.40 10.68 6.46
C ARG A 50 7.54 11.23 5.03
N MET A 51 6.89 10.60 4.05
CA MET A 51 6.92 11.07 2.67
C MET A 51 6.24 12.44 2.53
N PRO A 52 6.91 13.45 1.94
CA PRO A 52 6.33 14.77 1.72
C PRO A 52 5.23 14.72 0.64
N GLU A 53 5.43 13.87 -0.37
CA GLU A 53 4.48 13.61 -1.44
C GLU A 53 4.20 12.11 -1.55
N ARG A 54 2.96 11.76 -1.88
CA ARG A 54 2.53 10.37 -2.05
C ARG A 54 1.80 10.24 -3.37
N ASN A 55 1.90 9.07 -3.98
CA ASN A 55 1.14 8.74 -5.18
C ASN A 55 0.41 7.40 -5.02
N THR A 56 -0.35 7.05 -6.05
CA THR A 56 -1.07 5.77 -6.14
C THR A 56 -0.17 4.56 -5.89
N VAL A 57 1.10 4.61 -6.29
CA VAL A 57 2.08 3.54 -6.04
C VAL A 57 2.41 3.43 -4.56
N SER A 58 2.65 4.55 -3.86
CA SER A 58 2.90 4.58 -2.41
C SER A 58 1.80 3.86 -1.63
N TRP A 59 0.54 4.19 -1.95
CA TRP A 59 -0.64 3.56 -1.33
C TRP A 59 -0.76 2.09 -1.69
N THR A 60 -0.56 1.74 -2.96
CA THR A 60 -0.67 0.34 -3.43
C THR A 60 0.40 -0.54 -2.78
N CYS A 61 1.64 -0.06 -2.65
CA CYS A 61 2.71 -0.79 -1.95
C CYS A 61 2.36 -1.04 -0.48
N LEU A 62 1.71 -0.09 0.19
CA LEU A 62 1.31 -0.25 1.59
C LEU A 62 0.11 -1.21 1.70
N ILE A 63 -0.94 -1.03 0.90
CA ILE A 63 -2.15 -1.87 0.91
C ILE A 63 -1.83 -3.34 0.58
N THR A 64 -0.97 -3.59 -0.42
CA THR A 64 -0.57 -4.95 -0.84
C THR A 64 0.19 -5.71 0.25
N GLY A 65 0.92 -5.01 1.13
CA GLY A 65 1.63 -5.61 2.26
C GLY A 65 0.76 -5.91 3.48
N TYR A 66 -0.38 -5.22 3.61
CA TYR A 66 -1.20 -5.20 4.82
C TYR A 66 -2.48 -6.02 4.63
N ALA A 67 -2.46 -7.33 4.91
CA ALA A 67 -3.66 -8.17 4.78
C ALA A 67 -4.80 -7.76 5.73
N GLN A 68 -4.49 -7.49 7.01
CA GLN A 68 -5.51 -7.14 8.01
C GLN A 68 -5.95 -5.67 7.97
N TYR A 69 -5.05 -4.75 7.63
CA TYR A 69 -5.33 -3.31 7.61
C TYR A 69 -5.47 -2.75 6.17
N GLY A 70 -5.38 -3.60 5.15
CA GLY A 70 -5.46 -3.18 3.74
C GLY A 70 -6.76 -2.47 3.42
N LEU A 71 -7.86 -2.80 4.11
CA LEU A 71 -9.16 -2.16 3.93
C LEU A 71 -9.22 -0.74 4.48
N SER A 72 -8.66 -0.49 5.67
CA SER A 72 -8.63 0.88 6.22
C SER A 72 -7.73 1.76 5.36
N LEU A 73 -6.59 1.23 4.93
CA LEU A 73 -5.67 1.91 4.01
C LEU A 73 -6.31 2.19 2.64
N PHE A 74 -7.08 1.25 2.08
CA PHE A 74 -7.82 1.44 0.84
C PHE A 74 -8.88 2.55 0.96
N LYS A 75 -9.63 2.59 2.07
CA LYS A 75 -10.59 3.67 2.32
C LYS A 75 -9.89 5.03 2.43
N SER A 76 -8.76 5.09 3.13
CA SER A 76 -7.96 6.31 3.26
C SER A 76 -7.38 6.78 1.92
N MET A 77 -6.95 5.85 1.06
CA MET A 77 -6.50 6.18 -0.30
C MET A 77 -7.59 6.91 -1.09
N ILE A 78 -8.81 6.38 -1.07
CA ILE A 78 -9.96 6.98 -1.77
C ILE A 78 -10.33 8.33 -1.13
N SER A 79 -10.37 8.45 0.20
CA SER A 79 -10.73 9.70 0.86
C SER A 79 -9.71 10.81 0.64
N CYS A 80 -8.44 10.47 0.39
CA CYS A 80 -7.41 11.39 -0.03
C CYS A 80 -7.43 11.71 -1.54
N GLY A 81 -8.41 11.19 -2.29
CA GLY A 81 -8.60 11.49 -3.72
C GLY A 81 -7.69 10.70 -4.65
N TYR A 82 -7.01 9.65 -4.17
CA TYR A 82 -6.17 8.80 -5.02
C TYR A 82 -7.01 7.71 -5.68
N GLU A 83 -6.85 7.56 -6.99
CA GLU A 83 -7.55 6.53 -7.75
C GLU A 83 -6.95 5.13 -7.53
N PRO A 84 -7.74 4.14 -7.09
CA PRO A 84 -7.28 2.77 -6.96
C PRO A 84 -6.94 2.14 -8.31
N THR A 85 -5.90 1.31 -8.32
CA THR A 85 -5.54 0.50 -9.50
C THR A 85 -6.12 -0.90 -9.40
N GLN A 86 -6.07 -1.66 -10.50
CA GLN A 86 -6.38 -3.10 -10.52
C GLN A 86 -5.68 -3.90 -9.40
N PHE A 87 -4.41 -3.57 -9.09
CA PHE A 87 -3.65 -4.22 -8.01
C PHE A 87 -4.18 -3.81 -6.63
N THR A 88 -4.56 -2.55 -6.47
CA THR A 88 -5.14 -2.03 -5.23
C THR A 88 -6.48 -2.71 -4.94
N PHE A 89 -7.33 -2.86 -5.96
CA PHE A 89 -8.61 -3.57 -5.86
C PHE A 89 -8.42 -5.05 -5.49
N GLY A 90 -7.51 -5.76 -6.16
CA GLY A 90 -7.20 -7.15 -5.84
C GLY A 90 -6.74 -7.34 -4.39
N SER A 91 -5.91 -6.42 -3.90
CA SER A 91 -5.42 -6.43 -2.52
C SER A 91 -6.53 -6.14 -1.51
N ALA A 92 -7.42 -5.19 -1.79
CA ALA A 92 -8.56 -4.88 -0.93
C ALA A 92 -9.59 -6.03 -0.88
N LEU A 93 -9.85 -6.70 -2.00
CA LEU A 93 -10.70 -7.89 -2.04
C LEU A 93 -10.10 -9.04 -1.22
N ARG A 94 -8.78 -9.24 -1.33
CA ARG A 94 -8.08 -10.24 -0.52
C ARG A 94 -8.18 -9.93 0.98
N ALA A 95 -8.00 -8.67 1.37
CA ALA A 95 -8.19 -8.23 2.74
C ALA A 95 -9.63 -8.46 3.26
N CYS A 96 -10.66 -8.28 2.41
CA CYS A 96 -12.04 -8.65 2.77
C CYS A 96 -12.18 -10.15 3.06
N GLN A 97 -11.59 -10.99 2.22
CA GLN A 97 -11.61 -12.44 2.39
C GLN A 97 -10.93 -12.86 3.69
N ASP A 98 -9.75 -12.30 3.98
CA ASP A 98 -8.96 -12.64 5.17
C ASP A 98 -9.61 -12.13 6.48
N SER A 99 -10.52 -11.15 6.39
CA SER A 99 -11.26 -10.60 7.55
C SER A 99 -12.49 -11.43 7.97
N GLY A 100 -12.88 -12.46 7.20
CA GLY A 100 -14.06 -13.28 7.46
C GLY A 100 -15.42 -12.65 7.07
N VAL A 101 -16.51 -13.34 7.41
CA VAL A 101 -17.89 -13.09 6.92
C VAL A 101 -18.43 -11.68 7.25
N GLY A 102 -17.87 -11.01 8.26
CA GLY A 102 -18.31 -9.68 8.72
C GLY A 102 -18.12 -8.53 7.71
N ASN A 103 -17.31 -8.72 6.65
CA ASN A 103 -17.02 -7.67 5.66
C ASN A 103 -17.56 -7.95 4.24
N LEU A 104 -18.50 -8.89 4.06
CA LEU A 104 -19.11 -9.17 2.75
C LEU A 104 -19.68 -7.91 2.07
N GLY A 105 -20.29 -7.00 2.84
CA GLY A 105 -20.82 -5.74 2.31
C GLY A 105 -19.75 -4.80 1.74
N LEU A 106 -18.51 -4.86 2.22
CA LEU A 106 -17.39 -4.11 1.64
C LEU A 106 -16.87 -4.77 0.37
N GLY A 107 -16.87 -6.10 0.30
CA GLY A 107 -16.58 -6.83 -0.94
C GLY A 107 -17.51 -6.41 -2.08
N SER A 108 -18.82 -6.31 -1.80
CA SER A 108 -19.81 -5.81 -2.76
C SER A 108 -19.59 -4.35 -3.17
N GLN A 109 -19.20 -3.47 -2.23
CA GLN A 109 -18.87 -2.07 -2.53
C GLN A 109 -17.64 -1.95 -3.44
N ILE A 110 -16.58 -2.72 -3.15
CA ILE A 110 -15.38 -2.76 -3.99
C ILE A 110 -15.72 -3.29 -5.38
N HIS A 111 -16.54 -4.34 -5.47
CA HIS A 111 -17.03 -4.85 -6.76
C HIS A 111 -17.79 -3.78 -7.54
N GLY A 112 -18.69 -3.04 -6.91
CA GLY A 112 -19.39 -1.91 -7.54
C GLY A 112 -18.46 -0.79 -8.01
N LEU A 113 -17.44 -0.45 -7.21
CA LEU A 113 -16.41 0.53 -7.61
C LEU A 113 -15.64 0.07 -8.84
N ILE A 114 -15.22 -1.20 -8.90
CA ILE A 114 -14.53 -1.76 -10.07
C ILE A 114 -15.39 -1.62 -11.32
N MET A 115 -16.68 -1.99 -11.24
CA MET A 115 -17.59 -1.87 -12.37
C MET A 115 -17.73 -0.41 -12.82
N LYS A 116 -17.91 0.52 -11.89
CA LYS A 116 -18.04 1.95 -12.21
C LYS A 116 -16.77 2.52 -12.85
N SER A 117 -15.59 2.16 -12.34
CA SER A 117 -14.29 2.56 -12.92
C SER A 117 -14.08 1.98 -14.32
N TYR A 118 -14.50 0.74 -14.58
CA TYR A 118 -14.44 0.14 -15.92
C TYR A 118 -15.39 0.82 -16.90
N TYR A 119 -16.63 1.10 -16.49
CA TYR A 119 -17.58 1.83 -17.35
C TYR A 119 -17.13 3.25 -17.67
N ALA A 120 -16.43 3.92 -16.75
CA ALA A 120 -15.87 5.26 -16.96
C ALA A 120 -14.69 5.29 -17.95
N LEU A 121 -14.06 4.15 -18.27
CA LEU A 121 -12.96 4.05 -19.25
C LEU A 121 -13.44 3.77 -20.68
N ILE A 122 -14.72 3.43 -20.87
CA ILE A 122 -15.29 3.01 -22.17
C ILE A 122 -16.20 4.11 -22.76
N LEU A 123 -16.36 5.24 -22.06
CA LEU A 123 -17.06 6.46 -22.51
C LEU A 123 -16.06 7.62 -22.60
#